data_AF-A0ABD2NYL1-F1
#
_entry.id   AF-A0ABD2NYL1-F1
#
_cell.length_a   1.000
_cell.length_b   1.000
_cell.length_c   1.000
_cell.angle_alpha   90.00
_cell.angle_beta   90.00
_cell.angle_gamma   90.00
#
_symmetry.space_group_name_H-M   'P 1'
#
loop_
_entity.id
_entity.type
_entity.pdbx_description
1 polymer ?
#
loop_
_entity_poly.entity_id
_entity_poly.type
_entity_poly.pdbx_seq_one_letter_code
_entity_poly.pdbx_strand_id
1 'polypeptide(L)'
;MAKDRINNNKVYSSVNLKHCLPISIEGVRVDVRIADKRFTLACIYRTPGVSNIDNSEFISAIGKTFEGDSEPIIFDDFNYPEIDWSQLATSRCSTAAEGFLLGHAHCYQMVKTNTRQRGDSLSLLDLLLVRDDKLVTEIQTLPPLVKVTTWFC
;
A
#
# COMPACT_ATOMS: atom_id res chain seq x y z
N MET A 1 -7.70 -23.96 4.36
CA MET A 1 -7.94 -24.02 5.82
C MET A 1 -7.12 -22.90 6.45
N ALA A 2 -7.76 -21.85 6.98
CA ALA A 2 -7.01 -20.78 7.65
C ALA A 2 -6.37 -21.36 8.90
N LYS A 3 -5.03 -21.35 8.98
CA LYS A 3 -4.33 -21.72 10.21
C LYS A 3 -4.67 -20.67 11.25
N ASP A 4 -5.38 -21.05 12.31
CA ASP A 4 -5.75 -20.18 13.43
C ASP A 4 -4.60 -19.99 14.43
N ARG A 5 -3.43 -20.58 14.14
CA ARG A 5 -2.23 -20.52 14.99
C ARG A 5 -0.95 -20.33 14.18
N ILE A 6 -0.04 -19.54 14.73
CA ILE A 6 1.35 -19.38 14.27
C ILE A 6 2.27 -19.61 15.48
N ASN A 7 3.23 -20.53 15.37
CA ASN A 7 4.14 -20.91 16.46
C ASN A 7 3.41 -21.15 17.80
N ASN A 8 2.32 -21.94 17.76
CA ASN A 8 1.41 -22.20 18.87
C ASN A 8 0.65 -20.99 19.45
N ASN A 9 0.83 -19.78 18.93
CA ASN A 9 0.04 -18.61 19.31
C ASN A 9 -1.23 -18.52 18.49
N LYS A 10 -2.36 -18.29 19.16
CA LYS A 10 -3.64 -18.07 18.48
C LYS A 10 -3.61 -16.74 17.73
N VAL A 11 -4.08 -16.77 16.48
CA VAL A 11 -4.27 -15.59 15.64
C VAL A 11 -5.69 -15.08 15.86
N TYR A 12 -5.82 -13.78 16.15
CA TYR A 12 -7.10 -13.10 16.21
C TYR A 12 -7.14 -12.06 15.10
N SER A 13 -8.26 -11.97 14.38
CA SER A 13 -8.45 -10.99 13.31
C SER A 13 -9.84 -10.38 13.36
N SER A 14 -9.94 -9.09 13.09
CA SER A 14 -11.22 -8.39 12.95
C SER A 14 -11.13 -7.33 11.86
N VAL A 15 -12.20 -7.17 11.09
CA VAL A 15 -12.30 -6.06 10.14
C VAL A 15 -12.18 -4.74 10.90
N ASN A 16 -11.29 -3.87 10.43
CA ASN A 16 -11.07 -2.56 11.01
C ASN A 16 -11.83 -1.51 10.19
N LEU A 17 -12.89 -0.96 10.78
CA LEU A 17 -13.73 0.08 10.19
C LEU A 17 -13.35 1.50 10.66
N LYS A 18 -12.24 1.65 11.39
CA LYS A 18 -11.74 2.95 11.83
C LYS A 18 -11.09 3.68 10.67
N HIS A 19 -11.20 5.01 10.69
CA HIS A 19 -10.60 5.91 9.69
C HIS A 19 -11.02 5.57 8.26
N CYS A 20 -12.29 5.83 7.93
CA CYS A 20 -12.87 5.53 6.62
C CYS A 20 -11.97 5.97 5.45
N LEU A 21 -11.83 5.09 4.46
CA LEU A 21 -11.29 5.47 3.16
C LEU A 21 -12.34 6.30 2.41
N PRO A 22 -11.91 7.25 1.55
CA PRO A 22 -12.81 7.91 0.61
C PRO A 22 -13.50 6.89 -0.31
N ILE A 23 -14.71 7.19 -0.78
CA ILE A 23 -15.51 6.29 -1.62
C ILE A 23 -14.80 5.93 -2.93
N SER A 24 -13.93 6.81 -3.44
CA SER A 24 -13.14 6.59 -4.66
C SER A 24 -11.94 5.66 -4.48
N ILE A 25 -11.67 5.20 -3.25
CA ILE A 25 -10.58 4.29 -2.91
C ILE A 25 -11.17 3.01 -2.35
N GLU A 26 -10.85 1.90 -3.01
CA GLU A 26 -11.24 0.59 -2.56
C GLU A 26 -10.19 0.08 -1.58
N GLY A 27 -10.63 -0.55 -0.48
CA GLY A 27 -9.68 -1.16 0.42
C GLY A 27 -10.35 -1.93 1.54
N VAL A 28 -9.59 -2.90 2.06
CA VAL A 28 -9.98 -3.69 3.21
C VAL A 28 -8.90 -3.53 4.27
N ARG A 29 -9.33 -3.29 5.51
CA ARG A 29 -8.43 -3.25 6.66
C ARG A 29 -8.80 -4.32 7.67
N VAL A 30 -7.79 -4.96 8.23
CA VAL A 30 -7.93 -6.02 9.23
C VAL A 30 -6.92 -5.78 10.33
N ASP A 31 -7.40 -5.69 11.56
CA ASP A 31 -6.54 -5.76 12.73
C ASP A 31 -6.24 -7.22 13.03
N VAL A 32 -4.95 -7.54 13.15
CA VAL A 32 -4.46 -8.89 13.44
C VAL A 32 -3.67 -8.85 14.74
N ARG A 33 -3.93 -9.80 15.63
CA ARG A 33 -3.16 -9.99 16.86
C ARG A 33 -2.61 -11.41 16.93
N ILE A 34 -1.30 -11.50 17.14
CA ILE A 34 -0.56 -12.75 17.32
C ILE A 34 0.25 -12.59 18.60
N ALA A 35 -0.04 -13.41 19.61
CA ALA A 35 0.51 -13.22 20.97
C ALA A 35 0.23 -11.79 21.49
N ASP A 36 1.28 -11.04 21.83
CA ASP A 36 1.30 -9.65 22.28
C ASP A 36 1.41 -8.63 21.14
N LYS A 37 1.75 -9.07 19.92
CA LYS A 37 1.93 -8.21 18.74
C LYS A 37 0.60 -7.90 18.07
N ARG A 38 0.44 -6.65 17.66
CA ARG A 38 -0.74 -6.11 16.95
C ARG A 38 -0.31 -5.51 15.63
N PHE A 39 -1.01 -5.88 14.58
CA PHE A 39 -0.79 -5.41 13.21
C PHE A 39 -2.09 -4.83 12.67
N THR A 40 -1.98 -3.81 11.84
CA THR A 40 -3.08 -3.37 10.99
C THR A 40 -2.69 -3.64 9.55
N LEU A 41 -3.31 -4.64 8.95
CA LEU A 41 -3.14 -4.98 7.54
C LEU A 41 -4.13 -4.15 6.73
N ALA A 42 -3.68 -3.48 5.68
CA ALA A 42 -4.54 -2.74 4.77
C ALA A 42 -4.15 -3.03 3.32
N CYS A 43 -5.09 -3.61 2.57
CA CYS A 43 -4.98 -3.78 1.11
C CYS A 43 -5.76 -2.65 0.47
N ILE A 44 -5.11 -1.81 -0.33
CA ILE A 44 -5.69 -0.56 -0.84
C ILE A 44 -5.47 -0.46 -2.34
N TYR A 45 -6.57 -0.37 -3.08
CA TYR A 45 -6.57 -0.02 -4.49
C TYR A 45 -7.02 1.44 -4.67
N ARG A 46 -6.07 2.30 -5.06
CA ARG A 46 -6.35 3.70 -5.41
C ARG A 46 -6.57 3.81 -6.91
N THR A 47 -7.83 3.98 -7.31
CA THR A 47 -8.24 4.14 -8.70
C THR A 47 -7.53 5.33 -9.39
N PRO A 48 -7.22 5.28 -10.70
CA PRO A 48 -6.75 6.46 -11.43
C PRO A 48 -7.75 7.61 -11.34
N GLY A 49 -7.25 8.85 -11.25
CA GLY A 49 -8.11 10.05 -11.33
C GLY A 49 -8.88 10.38 -10.04
N VAL A 50 -8.46 9.86 -8.89
CA VAL A 50 -8.97 10.28 -7.57
C VAL A 50 -8.84 11.80 -7.39
N SER A 51 -9.89 12.42 -6.87
CA SER A 51 -9.93 13.88 -6.65
C SER A 51 -8.85 14.34 -5.65
N ASN A 52 -8.43 15.60 -5.70
CA ASN A 52 -7.46 16.12 -4.72
C ASN A 52 -8.00 16.08 -3.27
N ILE A 53 -9.33 16.20 -3.10
CA ILE A 53 -9.99 16.16 -1.79
C ILE A 53 -9.91 14.74 -1.24
N ASP A 54 -10.40 13.76 -1.99
CA ASP A 54 -10.34 12.34 -1.65
C ASP A 54 -8.89 11.90 -1.42
N ASN A 55 -7.95 12.38 -2.24
CA ASN A 55 -6.52 12.10 -2.07
C ASN A 55 -5.99 12.62 -0.73
N SER A 56 -6.40 13.82 -0.31
CA SER A 56 -5.99 14.39 0.97
C SER A 56 -6.61 13.63 2.16
N GLU A 57 -7.88 13.24 2.04
CA GLU A 57 -8.56 12.39 3.03
C GLU A 57 -7.90 11.02 3.15
N PHE A 58 -7.51 10.43 2.02
CA PHE A 58 -6.77 9.19 1.95
C PHE A 58 -5.43 9.26 2.67
N ILE A 59 -4.63 10.30 2.39
CA ILE A 59 -3.35 10.54 3.06
C ILE A 59 -3.56 10.70 4.56
N SER A 60 -4.58 11.44 4.98
CA SER A 60 -4.93 11.57 6.41
C SER A 60 -5.31 10.23 7.04
N ALA A 61 -6.07 9.39 6.35
CA ALA A 61 -6.48 8.08 6.84
C ALA A 61 -5.28 7.11 6.97
N ILE A 62 -4.34 7.15 6.02
CA ILE A 62 -3.06 6.44 6.14
C ILE A 62 -2.26 6.98 7.33
N GLY A 63 -2.07 8.29 7.43
CA GLY A 63 -1.32 8.92 8.52
C GLY A 63 -1.82 8.50 9.91
N LYS A 64 -3.14 8.54 10.13
CA LYS A 64 -3.77 8.06 11.38
C LYS A 64 -3.51 6.59 11.67
N THR A 65 -3.38 5.76 10.63
CA THR A 65 -3.03 4.34 10.79
C THR A 65 -1.58 4.19 11.29
N PHE A 66 -0.67 5.06 10.84
CA PHE A 66 0.72 5.12 11.31
C PHE A 66 0.89 5.78 12.68
N GLU A 67 -0.08 6.54 13.15
CA GLU A 67 -0.07 7.13 14.50
C GLU A 67 -0.55 6.16 15.60
N GLY A 68 -1.24 5.08 15.22
CA GLY A 68 -1.80 4.11 16.18
C GLY A 68 -0.77 3.21 16.87
N ASP A 69 -1.25 2.40 17.82
CA ASP A 69 -0.40 1.47 18.60
C ASP A 69 -0.06 0.16 17.87
N SER A 70 -0.72 -0.13 16.74
CA SER A 70 -0.44 -1.32 15.92
C SER A 70 0.65 -1.04 14.90
N GLU A 71 1.31 -2.12 14.48
CA GLU A 71 2.26 -2.06 13.37
C GLU A 71 1.51 -2.04 12.02
N PRO A 72 1.56 -0.94 11.25
CA PRO A 72 0.86 -0.84 9.99
C PRO A 72 1.61 -1.62 8.90
N ILE A 73 0.87 -2.40 8.12
CA ILE A 73 1.32 -3.05 6.89
C ILE A 73 0.29 -2.71 5.81
N ILE A 74 0.58 -1.66 5.03
CA ILE A 74 -0.34 -1.16 4.01
C ILE A 74 0.27 -1.45 2.63
N PHE A 75 -0.49 -2.05 1.73
CA PHE A 75 0.04 -2.47 0.44
C PHE A 75 -1.03 -2.44 -0.67
N ASP A 76 -0.59 -2.74 -1.90
CA ASP A 76 -1.36 -2.86 -3.16
C ASP A 76 -1.16 -1.63 -4.12
N ASP A 77 -1.92 -1.51 -5.20
CA ASP A 77 -1.75 -0.48 -6.26
C ASP A 77 -2.24 0.91 -5.82
N PHE A 78 -1.29 1.80 -5.54
CA PHE A 78 -1.56 3.20 -5.15
C PHE A 78 -1.67 4.12 -6.37
N ASN A 79 -1.24 3.65 -7.55
CA ASN A 79 -1.43 4.29 -8.83
C ASN A 79 -1.06 5.79 -8.86
N TYR A 80 0.15 6.10 -8.37
CA TYR A 80 0.80 7.41 -8.53
C TYR A 80 1.90 7.32 -9.60
N PRO A 81 1.56 7.30 -10.90
CA PRO A 81 2.57 7.18 -11.97
C PRO A 81 3.47 8.41 -12.07
N GLU A 82 3.12 9.53 -11.43
CA GLU A 82 3.93 10.74 -11.42
C GLU A 82 5.10 10.66 -10.43
N ILE A 83 5.10 9.73 -9.46
CA ILE A 83 6.17 9.60 -8.48
C ILE A 83 7.35 8.83 -9.08
N ASP A 84 8.53 9.46 -9.06
CA ASP A 84 9.81 8.79 -9.20
C ASP A 84 10.30 8.32 -7.83
N TRP A 85 10.09 7.04 -7.55
CA TRP A 85 10.45 6.41 -6.28
C TRP A 85 11.96 6.30 -6.04
N SER A 86 12.79 6.44 -7.08
CA SER A 86 14.25 6.45 -6.93
C SER A 86 14.76 7.78 -6.38
N GLN A 87 14.06 8.87 -6.72
CA GLN A 87 14.37 10.23 -6.28
C GLN A 87 13.47 10.71 -5.12
N LEU A 88 12.41 9.95 -4.80
CA LEU A 88 11.34 10.37 -3.89
C LEU A 88 10.78 11.76 -4.25
N ALA A 89 10.57 11.97 -5.55
CA ALA A 89 10.11 13.23 -6.12
C ALA A 89 9.07 12.97 -7.21
N THR A 90 8.34 14.00 -7.62
CA THR A 90 7.44 13.89 -8.77
C THR A 90 8.20 14.15 -10.07
N SER A 91 8.05 13.23 -11.03
CA SER A 91 8.57 13.35 -12.40
C SER A 91 7.74 14.29 -13.27
N ARG A 92 6.49 14.56 -12.86
CA ARG A 92 5.51 15.42 -13.52
C ARG A 92 4.67 16.15 -12.47
N CYS A 93 4.19 17.35 -12.80
CA CYS A 93 3.35 18.13 -11.89
C CYS A 93 2.08 17.35 -11.51
N SER A 94 1.91 17.08 -10.21
CA SER A 94 0.74 16.40 -9.66
C SER A 94 0.62 16.69 -8.17
N THR A 95 -0.33 17.56 -7.81
CA THR A 95 -0.62 17.91 -6.42
C THR A 95 -0.97 16.68 -5.58
N ALA A 96 -1.66 15.71 -6.18
CA ALA A 96 -2.02 14.47 -5.50
C ALA A 96 -0.79 13.62 -5.13
N ALA A 97 0.16 13.48 -6.06
CA ALA A 97 1.40 12.74 -5.84
C ALA A 97 2.34 13.48 -4.87
N GLU A 98 2.45 14.80 -4.99
CA GLU A 98 3.23 15.64 -4.07
C GLU A 98 2.70 15.56 -2.63
N GLY A 99 1.38 15.71 -2.46
CA GLY A 99 0.74 15.55 -1.16
C GLY A 99 0.98 14.16 -0.56
N PHE A 100 0.95 13.12 -1.40
CA PHE A 100 1.22 11.76 -0.96
C PHE A 100 2.68 11.59 -0.51
N LEU A 101 3.65 12.10 -1.27
CA LEU A 101 5.07 12.06 -0.90
C LEU A 101 5.36 12.76 0.44
N LEU A 102 4.71 13.89 0.70
CA LEU A 102 4.82 14.59 1.99
C LEU A 102 4.30 13.73 3.15
N GLY A 103 3.14 13.09 2.99
CA GLY A 103 2.58 12.17 3.99
C GLY A 103 3.38 10.87 4.14
N HIS A 104 4.04 10.42 3.08
CA HIS A 104 4.87 9.21 3.04
C HIS A 104 6.15 9.33 3.88
N ALA A 105 6.63 10.52 4.22
CA ALA A 105 7.91 10.73 4.92
C ALA A 105 8.05 9.97 6.26
N HIS A 106 6.95 9.48 6.84
CA HIS A 106 6.91 8.73 8.09
C HIS A 106 6.83 7.21 7.93
N CYS A 107 6.98 6.69 6.70
CA CYS A 107 6.93 5.26 6.43
C CYS A 107 8.06 4.78 5.51
N TYR A 108 8.35 3.49 5.58
CA TYR A 108 9.24 2.81 4.65
C TYR A 108 8.43 2.18 3.53
N GLN A 109 8.67 2.60 2.29
CA GLN A 109 8.21 1.91 1.08
C GLN A 109 9.16 0.76 0.75
N MET A 110 8.74 -0.48 0.98
CA MET A 110 9.61 -1.66 0.94
C MET A 110 9.79 -2.25 -0.47
N VAL A 111 8.82 -2.08 -1.37
CA VAL A 111 8.98 -2.50 -2.77
C VAL A 111 9.83 -1.47 -3.51
N LYS A 112 10.93 -1.91 -4.13
CA LYS A 112 11.91 -1.04 -4.83
C LYS A 112 12.03 -1.33 -6.33
N THR A 113 11.36 -2.36 -6.81
CA THR A 113 11.37 -2.77 -8.22
C THR A 113 10.12 -2.29 -8.92
N ASN A 114 10.18 -2.06 -10.23
CA ASN A 114 8.98 -1.73 -11.00
C ASN A 114 8.00 -2.91 -10.98
N THR A 115 6.72 -2.59 -10.77
CA THR A 115 5.65 -3.59 -10.60
C THR A 115 4.65 -3.58 -11.76
N ARG A 116 4.69 -2.53 -12.59
CA ARG A 116 3.86 -2.39 -13.78
C ARG A 116 4.70 -2.11 -15.02
N GLN A 117 4.30 -2.75 -16.12
CA GLN A 117 4.80 -2.47 -17.46
C GLN A 117 3.63 -2.12 -18.38
N ARG A 118 3.74 -1.02 -19.12
CA ARG A 118 2.81 -0.62 -20.19
C ARG A 118 3.63 -0.22 -21.42
N GLY A 119 3.69 -1.11 -22.42
CA GLY A 119 4.63 -0.96 -23.53
C GLY A 119 6.07 -0.93 -23.00
N ASP A 120 6.80 0.12 -23.35
CA ASP A 120 8.19 0.34 -22.90
C ASP A 120 8.30 1.09 -21.56
N SER A 121 7.17 1.55 -21.00
CA SER A 121 7.15 2.27 -19.73
C SER A 121 7.07 1.30 -18.55
N LEU A 122 7.99 1.47 -17.60
CA LEU A 122 8.00 0.77 -16.33
C LEU A 122 7.69 1.75 -15.20
N SER A 123 6.89 1.30 -14.23
CA SER A 123 6.56 2.11 -13.05
C SER A 123 6.39 1.24 -11.81
N LEU A 124 6.77 1.77 -10.66
CA LEU A 124 6.45 1.21 -9.35
C LEU A 124 5.13 1.83 -8.88
N LEU A 125 4.06 1.04 -8.87
CA LEU A 125 2.73 1.49 -8.41
C LEU A 125 2.19 0.65 -7.25
N ASP A 126 2.61 -0.62 -7.18
CA ASP A 126 2.26 -1.51 -6.07
C ASP A 126 3.22 -1.24 -4.92
N LEU A 127 2.68 -0.67 -3.85
CA LEU A 127 3.47 -0.23 -2.71
C LEU A 127 3.36 -1.21 -1.54
N LEU A 128 4.33 -1.15 -0.63
CA LEU A 128 4.30 -1.78 0.68
C LEU A 128 4.87 -0.80 1.69
N LEU A 129 3.98 -0.13 2.42
CA LEU A 129 4.30 0.86 3.43
C LEU A 129 4.29 0.20 4.81
N VAL A 130 5.39 0.34 5.54
CA VAL A 130 5.55 -0.15 6.91
C VAL A 130 6.19 0.91 7.81
N ARG A 131 5.97 0.81 9.12
CA ARG A 131 6.61 1.71 10.09
C ARG A 131 8.04 1.29 10.41
N ASP A 132 8.27 -0.02 10.54
CA ASP A 132 9.58 -0.62 10.81
C ASP A 132 9.98 -1.49 9.62
N ASP A 133 11.12 -1.21 8.99
CA ASP A 133 11.63 -1.92 7.82
C ASP A 133 12.07 -3.37 8.13
N LYS A 134 12.17 -3.73 9.41
CA LYS A 134 12.45 -5.10 9.87
C LYS A 134 11.20 -5.97 9.99
N LEU A 135 10.01 -5.37 9.88
CA LEU A 135 8.73 -6.05 10.07
C LEU A 135 8.43 -7.07 8.95
N VAL A 136 8.80 -6.73 7.72
CA VAL A 136 8.59 -7.56 6.54
C VAL A 136 9.94 -7.83 5.89
N THR A 137 10.21 -9.11 5.63
CA THR A 137 11.45 -9.57 5.02
C THR A 137 11.15 -10.45 3.81
N GLU A 138 12.16 -10.69 2.98
CA GLU A 138 12.07 -11.63 1.85
C GLU A 138 10.94 -11.30 0.85
N ILE A 139 10.76 -10.01 0.54
CA ILE A 139 9.78 -9.57 -0.46
C ILE A 139 10.17 -10.11 -1.84
N GLN A 140 9.25 -10.82 -2.48
CA GLN A 140 9.45 -11.39 -3.81
C GLN A 140 8.50 -10.73 -4.81
N THR A 141 9.05 -10.28 -5.94
CA THR A 141 8.24 -9.86 -7.09
C THR A 141 8.01 -11.08 -7.97
N LEU A 142 6.74 -11.47 -8.10
CA LEU A 142 6.33 -12.57 -8.98
C LEU A 142 5.85 -12.02 -10.33
N PRO A 143 5.90 -12.82 -11.40
CA PRO A 143 5.27 -12.45 -12.67
C PRO A 143 3.78 -12.10 -12.49
N PRO A 144 3.22 -11.21 -13.32
CA PRO A 144 1.81 -10.86 -13.22
C PRO A 144 0.93 -12.11 -13.38
N LEU A 145 -0.13 -12.18 -12.57
CA LEU A 145 -1.05 -13.32 -12.54
C LEU A 145 -1.75 -13.55 -13.90
N VAL A 146 -1.89 -12.50 -14.70
CA VAL A 146 -2.41 -12.56 -16.05
C VAL A 146 -1.25 -12.41 -17.02
N LYS A 147 -0.99 -13.43 -17.85
CA LYS A 147 -0.16 -13.25 -19.05
C LYS A 147 -0.80 -12.13 -19.86
N VAL A 148 -0.03 -11.11 -20.23
CA VAL A 148 -0.41 -10.20 -21.33
C VAL A 148 -0.30 -11.01 -22.63
N THR A 149 -1.23 -11.92 -22.85
CA THR A 149 -1.47 -12.55 -24.15
C THR A 149 -2.37 -11.61 -24.91
N THR A 150 -1.77 -10.70 -25.68
CA THR A 150 -1.99 -10.50 -27.12
C THR A 150 -1.38 -9.17 -27.53
N TRP A 151 -0.20 -9.23 -28.15
CA TRP A 151 0.14 -8.31 -29.22
C TRP A 151 -0.62 -8.80 -30.46
N PHE A 152 -1.63 -8.05 -30.91
CA PHE A 152 -2.17 -8.19 -32.26
C PHE A 152 -2.33 -6.80 -32.88
N CYS A 153 -1.60 -6.64 -33.98
CA CYS A 153 -1.61 -5.61 -35.02
C CYS A 153 -1.13 -4.21 -34.62
#